data_AF-C5BD04-F1
#
_entry.id   AF-C5BD04-F1
#
_cell.length_a   1.000
_cell.length_b   1.000
_cell.length_c   1.000
_cell.angle_alpha   90.00
_cell.angle_beta   90.00
_cell.angle_gamma   90.00
#
_symmetry.space_group_name_H-M   'P 1'
#
loop_
_entity.id
_entity.type
_entity.pdbx_description
1 polymer ?
#
loop_
_entity_poly.entity_id
_entity_poly.type
_entity_poly.pdbx_seq_one_letter_code
_entity_poly.pdbx_strand_id
1 'polypeptide(L)'
;MTNTGNGQVDVPKVKEALHDIWVDEIRDNAYKAFDRPLTRFQAKYPGVMEKLVKDRDELLAFHDFPAEHWGRIRAINSMESTFSTARLRIRRTRNCGAREPTLI
;
A
#
# COMPACT_ATOMS: atom_id res chain seq x y z
N MET A 1 -1.18 -29.63 11.84
CA MET A 1 0.15 -29.05 12.12
C MET A 1 0.52 -28.17 10.93
N THR A 2 0.44 -26.85 11.12
CA THR A 2 0.66 -25.82 10.10
C THR A 2 2.14 -25.70 9.76
N ASN A 3 2.54 -26.08 8.55
CA ASN A 3 3.85 -25.69 8.01
C ASN A 3 3.65 -24.52 7.04
N THR A 4 3.73 -23.33 7.61
CA THR A 4 3.79 -22.05 6.93
C THR A 4 5.11 -21.96 6.18
N GLY A 5 5.15 -22.54 4.98
CA GLY A 5 6.14 -22.19 3.97
C GLY A 5 5.82 -20.80 3.45
N ASN A 6 6.31 -19.77 4.14
CA ASN A 6 6.38 -18.42 3.60
C ASN A 6 7.29 -18.46 2.36
N GLY A 7 6.70 -18.84 1.22
CA GLY A 7 7.32 -18.73 -0.07
C GLY A 7 7.73 -17.28 -0.24
N GLN A 8 9.02 -17.06 -0.42
CA GLN A 8 9.64 -15.77 -0.67
C GLN A 8 8.71 -14.93 -1.55
N VAL A 9 8.06 -13.96 -0.91
CA VAL A 9 7.23 -13.01 -1.62
C VAL A 9 8.23 -12.23 -2.44
N ASP A 10 8.14 -12.30 -3.77
CA ASP A 10 8.87 -11.39 -4.66
C ASP A 10 8.19 -10.01 -4.53
N VAL A 11 8.11 -9.48 -3.31
CA VAL A 11 7.60 -8.16 -2.95
C VAL A 11 8.19 -7.09 -3.87
N PRO A 12 9.49 -7.13 -4.24
CA PRO A 12 10.07 -6.15 -5.14
C PRO A 12 9.38 -6.13 -6.52
N LYS A 13 9.14 -7.30 -7.11
CA LYS A 13 8.54 -7.42 -8.45
C LYS A 13 7.07 -7.05 -8.48
N VAL A 14 6.33 -7.40 -7.42
CA VAL A 14 4.92 -7.01 -7.28
C VAL A 14 4.82 -5.50 -7.07
N LYS A 15 5.69 -4.92 -6.22
CA LYS A 15 5.73 -3.49 -5.97
C LYS A 15 6.08 -2.70 -7.23
N GLU A 16 7.04 -3.17 -8.03
CA GLU A 16 7.41 -2.56 -9.30
C GLU A 16 6.25 -2.60 -10.30
N ALA A 17 5.62 -3.77 -10.48
CA ALA A 17 4.45 -3.89 -11.36
C ALA A 17 3.25 -3.04 -10.92
N LEU A 18 3.05 -2.84 -9.61
CA LEU A 18 2.03 -1.93 -9.08
C LEU A 18 2.42 -0.45 -9.26
N HIS A 19 3.70 -0.14 -9.17
CA HIS A 19 4.21 1.20 -9.38
C HIS A 19 4.02 1.63 -10.85
N ASP A 20 4.21 0.71 -11.80
CA ASP A 20 3.99 0.99 -13.22
C ASP A 20 2.55 1.43 -13.54
N ILE A 21 1.55 0.90 -12.84
CA ILE A 21 0.13 1.30 -12.99
C ILE A 21 -0.08 2.77 -12.60
N TRP A 22 0.66 3.24 -11.61
CA TRP A 22 0.49 4.56 -11.00
C TRP A 22 1.25 5.69 -11.73
N VAL A 23 2.28 5.34 -12.51
CA VAL A 23 3.07 6.34 -13.27
C VAL A 23 2.31 6.83 -14.50
N ASP A 24 1.41 6.02 -15.06
CA ASP A 24 0.68 6.36 -16.28
C ASP A 24 -0.17 7.62 -16.11
N GLU A 25 0.02 8.60 -17.01
CA GLU A 25 -0.70 9.88 -16.98
C GLU A 25 -2.13 9.76 -17.53
N ILE A 26 -2.44 8.65 -18.19
CA ILE A 26 -3.70 8.42 -18.91
C ILE A 26 -4.48 7.29 -18.21
N ARG A 27 -5.69 7.61 -17.77
CA ARG A 27 -6.61 6.68 -17.08
C ARG A 27 -6.80 5.36 -17.84
N ASP A 28 -6.96 5.42 -19.15
CA ASP A 28 -7.15 4.22 -20.00
C ASP A 28 -5.90 3.34 -20.10
N ASN A 29 -4.71 3.93 -19.99
CA ASN A 29 -3.46 3.16 -19.93
C ASN A 29 -3.29 2.52 -18.55
N ALA A 30 -3.66 3.22 -17.48
CA ALA A 30 -3.66 2.65 -16.14
C ALA A 30 -4.59 1.42 -16.05
N TYR A 31 -5.80 1.48 -16.64
CA TYR A 31 -6.69 0.32 -16.75
C TYR A 31 -6.04 -0.88 -17.45
N LYS A 32 -5.32 -0.66 -18.57
CA LYS A 32 -4.58 -1.73 -19.26
C LYS A 32 -3.37 -2.21 -18.48
N ALA A 33 -2.75 -1.36 -17.68
CA ALA A 33 -1.65 -1.71 -16.81
C ALA A 33 -2.13 -2.60 -15.65
N PHE A 34 -3.36 -2.41 -15.15
CA PHE A 34 -3.98 -3.26 -14.12
C PHE A 34 -4.14 -4.73 -14.53
N ASP A 35 -4.36 -5.03 -15.82
CA ASP A 35 -4.53 -6.42 -16.29
C ASP A 35 -3.23 -7.25 -16.26
N ARG A 36 -2.07 -6.58 -16.32
CA ARG A 36 -0.74 -7.24 -16.33
C ARG A 36 -0.40 -7.93 -15.00
N PRO A 37 -0.49 -7.27 -13.82
CA PRO A 37 -0.24 -7.93 -12.55
C PRO A 37 -1.31 -8.95 -12.20
N LEU A 38 -2.57 -8.74 -12.61
CA LEU A 38 -3.64 -9.73 -12.42
C LEU A 38 -3.26 -11.05 -13.09
N THR A 39 -2.92 -11.01 -14.37
CA THR A 39 -2.52 -12.21 -15.13
C THR A 39 -1.27 -12.87 -14.53
N ARG A 40 -0.30 -12.08 -14.06
CA ARG A 40 1.01 -12.58 -13.60
C ARG A 40 1.00 -13.13 -12.16
N PHE A 41 0.15 -12.59 -11.29
CA PHE A 41 0.22 -12.84 -9.84
C PHE A 41 -1.08 -13.42 -9.24
N GLN A 42 -2.17 -13.52 -10.00
CA GLN A 42 -3.44 -14.11 -9.51
C GLN A 42 -3.27 -15.55 -9.00
N ALA A 43 -2.44 -16.36 -9.66
CA ALA A 43 -2.16 -17.74 -9.21
C ALA A 43 -1.37 -17.80 -7.89
N LYS A 44 -0.59 -16.76 -7.57
CA LYS A 44 0.27 -16.72 -6.37
C LYS A 44 -0.41 -16.01 -5.20
N TYR A 45 -1.25 -15.00 -5.46
CA TYR A 45 -1.90 -14.18 -4.43
C TYR A 45 -3.35 -13.81 -4.79
N PRO A 46 -4.28 -14.78 -4.76
CA PRO A 46 -5.67 -14.55 -5.17
C PRO A 46 -6.36 -13.45 -4.36
N GLY A 47 -6.18 -13.44 -3.03
CA GLY A 47 -6.84 -12.45 -2.17
C GLY A 47 -6.30 -11.02 -2.25
N VAL A 48 -5.05 -10.83 -2.71
CA VAL A 48 -4.51 -9.48 -2.96
C VAL A 48 -5.07 -8.93 -4.27
N MET A 49 -5.15 -9.78 -5.29
CA MET A 49 -5.67 -9.42 -6.60
C MET A 49 -7.17 -9.15 -6.57
N GLU A 50 -7.93 -9.89 -5.77
CA GLU A 50 -9.37 -9.64 -5.56
C GLU A 50 -9.63 -8.24 -4.96
N LYS A 51 -8.84 -7.85 -3.94
CA LYS A 51 -8.94 -6.50 -3.36
C LYS A 51 -8.53 -5.42 -4.36
N LEU A 52 -7.47 -5.67 -5.14
CA LEU A 52 -7.02 -4.74 -6.17
C LEU A 52 -8.11 -4.48 -7.23
N VAL A 53 -8.86 -5.51 -7.63
CA VAL A 53 -10.00 -5.36 -8.56
C VAL A 53 -11.16 -4.61 -7.92
N LYS A 54 -11.46 -4.89 -6.64
CA LYS A 54 -12.54 -4.21 -5.92
C LYS A 54 -12.29 -2.71 -5.78
N ASP A 55 -11.06 -2.34 -5.45
CA ASP A 55 -10.67 -0.95 -5.17
C ASP A 55 -10.24 -0.20 -6.46
N ARG A 56 -10.43 -0.81 -7.64
CA ARG A 56 -10.00 -0.27 -8.95
C ARG A 56 -10.50 1.14 -9.21
N ASP A 57 -11.78 1.38 -8.93
CA ASP A 57 -12.40 2.68 -9.21
C ASP A 57 -11.91 3.76 -8.24
N GLU A 58 -11.67 3.41 -6.97
CA GLU A 58 -11.08 4.31 -5.98
C GLU A 58 -9.62 4.66 -6.29
N LEU A 59 -8.84 3.68 -6.79
CA LEU A 59 -7.46 3.90 -7.21
C LEU A 59 -7.35 4.84 -8.42
N LEU A 60 -8.37 4.88 -9.27
CA LEU A 60 -8.38 5.68 -10.50
C LEU A 60 -9.08 7.04 -10.34
N ALA A 61 -9.81 7.27 -9.25
CA ALA A 61 -10.38 8.59 -8.91
C ALA A 61 -9.31 9.69 -8.78
N PHE A 62 -8.04 9.32 -8.60
CA PHE A 62 -6.91 10.25 -8.63
C PHE A 62 -6.76 10.98 -9.98
N HIS A 63 -7.15 10.37 -11.11
CA HIS A 63 -7.03 10.98 -12.43
C HIS A 63 -8.03 12.13 -12.66
N ASP A 64 -9.03 12.30 -11.80
CA ASP A 64 -9.99 13.40 -11.89
C ASP A 64 -9.40 14.74 -11.36
N PHE A 65 -8.23 14.70 -10.71
CA PHE A 65 -7.54 15.89 -10.19
C PHE A 65 -6.60 16.52 -11.22
N PRO A 66 -6.41 17.86 -11.22
CA PRO A 66 -5.51 18.55 -12.13
C PRO A 66 -4.04 18.10 -11.98
N ALA A 67 -3.31 18.04 -13.11
CA ALA A 67 -1.93 17.54 -13.18
C ALA A 67 -0.92 18.23 -12.24
N GLU A 68 -1.16 19.51 -11.90
CA GLU A 68 -0.33 20.27 -10.97
C GLU A 68 -0.26 19.62 -9.57
N HIS A 69 -1.33 18.92 -9.15
CA HIS A 69 -1.40 18.28 -7.84
C HIS A 69 -0.78 16.89 -7.82
N TRP A 70 -0.52 16.28 -8.99
CA TRP A 70 -0.06 14.90 -9.08
C TRP A 70 1.27 14.69 -8.37
N GLY A 71 2.22 15.62 -8.48
CA GLY A 71 3.52 15.50 -7.79
C GLY A 71 3.38 15.33 -6.27
N ARG A 72 2.44 16.05 -5.65
CA ARG A 72 2.22 16.02 -4.20
C ARG A 72 1.39 14.82 -3.74
N ILE A 73 0.42 14.39 -4.55
CA ILE A 73 -0.42 13.22 -4.25
C ILE A 73 0.36 11.92 -4.46
N ARG A 74 1.20 11.84 -5.50
CA ARG A 74 2.09 10.70 -5.74
C ARG A 74 3.23 10.60 -4.71
N ALA A 75 3.60 11.72 -4.08
CA ALA A 75 4.52 11.74 -2.94
C ALA A 75 3.83 11.22 -1.66
N ILE A 76 3.78 9.89 -1.54
CA ILE A 76 3.34 9.15 -0.34
C ILE A 76 4.08 9.63 0.93
N ASN A 77 5.25 10.27 0.77
CA ASN A 77 6.03 10.93 1.83
C ASN A 77 5.19 11.85 2.74
N SER A 78 4.15 12.51 2.22
CA SER A 78 3.28 13.37 3.04
C SER A 78 2.48 12.57 4.10
N MET A 79 1.99 11.38 3.72
CA MET A 79 1.34 10.44 4.63
C MET A 79 2.39 9.66 5.45
N GLU A 80 3.44 9.14 4.81
CA GLU A 80 4.43 8.32 5.50
C GLU A 80 5.27 9.09 6.52
N SER A 81 5.63 10.35 6.27
CA SER A 81 6.43 11.16 7.20
C SER A 81 5.67 11.45 8.51
N THR A 82 4.38 11.77 8.40
CA THR A 82 3.51 12.03 9.55
C THR A 82 3.26 10.74 10.35
N PHE A 83 2.95 9.63 9.67
CA PHE A 83 2.78 8.33 10.32
C PHE A 83 4.08 7.75 10.88
N SER A 84 5.24 8.05 10.28
CA SER A 84 6.55 7.61 10.79
C SER A 84 6.83 8.19 12.16
N THR A 85 6.54 9.48 12.35
CA THR A 85 6.70 10.14 13.66
C THR A 85 5.72 9.57 14.69
N ALA A 86 4.47 9.31 14.30
CA ALA A 86 3.47 8.69 15.18
C ALA A 86 3.89 7.27 15.60
N ARG A 87 4.32 6.44 14.65
CA ARG A 87 4.83 5.08 14.90
C ARG A 87 6.06 5.10 15.80
N LEU A 88 6.98 6.03 15.57
CA LEU A 88 8.18 6.20 16.40
C LEU A 88 7.80 6.54 17.85
N ARG A 89 6.85 7.45 18.06
CA ARG A 89 6.34 7.80 19.39
C ARG A 89 5.72 6.58 20.08
N ILE A 90 4.82 5.86 19.40
CA ILE A 90 4.18 4.65 19.95
C ILE A 90 5.23 3.58 20.31
N ARG A 91 6.21 3.34 19.43
CA ARG A 91 7.29 2.38 19.71
C ARG A 91 8.11 2.79 20.94
N ARG A 92 8.37 4.09 21.12
CA ARG A 92 9.17 4.62 22.23
C ARG A 92 8.40 4.65 23.55
N THR A 93 7.08 4.80 23.53
CA THR A 93 6.24 4.85 24.73
C THR A 93 5.57 3.52 25.10
N ARG A 94 5.74 2.45 24.29
CA ARG A 94 5.06 1.15 24.44
C ARG A 94 5.24 0.49 25.82
N ASN A 95 6.29 0.86 26.57
CA ASN A 95 6.56 0.34 27.92
C ASN A 95 6.58 1.43 29.02
N CYS A 96 6.21 2.68 28.72
CA CYS A 96 6.35 3.82 29.64
C CYS A 96 5.16 4.04 30.59
N GLY A 97 4.44 2.98 30.99
CA GLY A 97 3.24 3.17 31.81
C GLY A 97 2.57 1.90 32.33
N ALA A 98 3.33 0.89 32.74
CA ALA A 98 2.81 -0.04 33.76
C ALA A 98 2.67 0.77 35.07
N ARG A 99 1.56 1.51 35.17
CA ARG A 99 1.12 2.17 36.39
C ARG A 99 0.54 1.06 37.26
N GLU A 100 1.31 0.57 38.22
CA GLU A 100 0.71 0.10 39.46
C GLU A 100 0.01 1.32 40.08
N PRO A 101 -1.33 1.34 40.21
CA PRO A 101 -1.98 2.36 41.01
C PRO A 101 -1.64 2.05 42.47
N THR A 102 -0.54 2.60 42.97
CA THR A 102 -0.28 2.64 44.40
C THR A 102 -1.33 3.56 45.03
N LEU A 103 -2.47 2.97 45.39
CA LEU A 103 -3.44 3.57 46.29
C LEU A 103 -2.75 3.63 47.66
N ILE A 104 -2.47 4.86 48.09
CA ILE A 104 -2.07 5.19 49.46
C ILE A 104 -3.31 5.17 50.35
#